data_AF-A0A1G7UQI0-F1
#
_entry.id   AF-A0A1G7UQI0-F1
#
_cell.length_a   1.000
_cell.length_b   1.000
_cell.length_c   1.000
_cell.angle_alpha   90.00
_cell.angle_beta   90.00
_cell.angle_gamma   90.00
#
_symmetry.space_group_name_H-M   'P 1'
#
loop_
_entity.id
_entity.type
_entity.pdbx_description
1 polymer ?
#
loop_
_entity_poly.entity_id
_entity_poly.type
_entity_poly.pdbx_seq_one_letter_code
_entity_poly.pdbx_strand_id
1 'polypeptide(L)'
;MKIILILVLFNMQSGSEVITAEFDDVEACELAALRTFQGVSAEVEMQALEPAGATIAGTVLAHGNDGAELGMYSCNPARSEQRNG
;
A
#
# COMPACT_ATOMS: atom_id res chain seq x y z
N MET A 1 -10.84 -10.40 11.69
CA MET A 1 -11.31 -9.27 10.86
C MET A 1 -10.35 -9.20 9.69
N LYS A 2 -10.81 -9.24 8.44
CA LYS A 2 -9.90 -9.24 7.29
C LYS A 2 -9.34 -7.84 7.05
N ILE A 3 -8.08 -7.75 6.63
CA ILE A 3 -7.41 -6.52 6.22
C ILE A 3 -7.24 -6.56 4.71
N ILE A 4 -7.67 -5.50 4.03
CA ILE A 4 -7.50 -5.34 2.60
C ILE A 4 -6.24 -4.50 2.37
N LEU A 5 -5.29 -5.09 1.68
CA LEU A 5 -4.18 -4.37 1.07
C LEU A 5 -4.68 -3.70 -0.21
N ILE A 6 -4.47 -2.39 -0.29
CA ILE A 6 -4.52 -1.64 -1.54
C ILE A 6 -3.11 -1.15 -1.78
N LEU A 7 -2.44 -1.66 -2.81
CA LEU A 7 -1.08 -1.31 -3.16
C LEU A 7 -1.04 -0.79 -4.59
N VAL A 8 -0.39 0.35 -4.80
CA VAL A 8 -0.19 0.98 -6.10
C VAL A 8 1.31 0.99 -6.37
N LEU A 9 1.76 0.29 -7.42
CA LEU A 9 3.13 0.33 -7.91
C LEU A 9 3.25 1.36 -9.03
N PHE A 10 4.28 2.19 -8.98
CA PHE A 10 4.62 3.10 -10.06
C PHE A 10 5.66 2.43 -10.98
N ASN A 11 5.35 2.37 -12.27
CA ASN A 11 6.20 1.77 -13.28
C ASN A 11 6.34 2.71 -14.48
N MET A 12 7.58 2.95 -14.90
CA MET A 12 7.94 3.81 -16.03
C MET A 12 7.37 3.35 -17.38
N GLN A 13 7.00 2.08 -17.55
CA GLN A 13 6.48 1.56 -18.84
C GLN A 13 4.95 1.60 -18.97
N SER A 14 4.22 1.40 -17.87
CA SER A 14 2.77 1.14 -17.90
C SER A 14 1.96 2.14 -17.08
N GLY A 15 2.61 3.07 -16.39
CA GLY A 15 1.96 4.02 -15.49
C GLY A 15 1.90 3.48 -14.06
N SER A 16 0.70 3.14 -13.59
CA SER A 16 0.52 2.58 -12.23
C SER A 16 -0.22 1.24 -12.29
N GLU A 17 0.26 0.27 -11.50
CA GLU A 17 -0.38 -1.02 -11.31
C GLU A 17 -1.01 -1.07 -9.93
N VAL A 18 -2.27 -1.54 -9.85
CA VAL A 18 -3.00 -1.66 -8.58
C VAL A 18 -3.14 -3.12 -8.22
N ILE A 19 -2.64 -3.47 -7.03
CA ILE A 19 -2.71 -4.81 -6.45
C ILE A 19 -3.62 -4.75 -5.22
N THR A 20 -4.60 -5.65 -5.16
CA THR A 20 -5.46 -5.83 -3.99
C THR A 20 -5.36 -7.26 -3.46
N ALA A 21 -5.28 -7.40 -2.14
CA ALA A 21 -5.20 -8.70 -1.48
C ALA A 21 -5.80 -8.64 -0.07
N GLU A 22 -6.23 -9.79 0.46
CA GLU A 22 -6.82 -9.90 1.79
C GLU A 22 -5.88 -10.65 2.74
N PHE A 23 -5.77 -10.15 3.97
CA PHE A 23 -4.92 -10.67 5.03
C PHE A 23 -5.73 -10.85 6.32
N ASP A 24 -5.22 -11.70 7.23
CA ASP A 24 -5.85 -11.95 8.54
C ASP A 24 -5.58 -10.85 9.57
N ASP A 25 -4.48 -10.10 9.39
CA ASP A 25 -4.05 -9.02 10.28
C ASP A 25 -3.25 -7.95 9.51
N VAL A 26 -2.98 -6.83 10.20
CA VAL A 26 -2.31 -5.65 9.62
C VAL A 26 -0.82 -5.94 9.40
N GLU A 27 -0.18 -6.69 10.27
CA GLU A 27 1.25 -7.02 10.16
C GLU A 27 1.54 -7.84 8.90
N ALA A 28 0.71 -8.84 8.60
CA ALA A 28 0.79 -9.62 7.38
C ALA A 28 0.57 -8.77 6.12
N CYS A 29 -0.34 -7.79 6.19
CA CYS A 29 -0.60 -6.85 5.11
C CYS A 29 0.61 -5.93 4.85
N GLU A 30 1.16 -5.31 5.90
CA GLU A 30 2.33 -4.43 5.82
C GLU A 30 3.58 -5.20 5.34
N LEU A 31 3.78 -6.42 5.84
CA LEU A 31 4.89 -7.29 5.40
C LEU A 31 4.77 -7.67 3.92
N ALA A 32 3.56 -7.95 3.44
CA ALA A 32 3.32 -8.23 2.03
C ALA A 32 3.59 -6.99 1.15
N ALA A 33 3.19 -5.79 1.61
CA ALA A 33 3.48 -4.55 0.93
C ALA A 33 4.99 -4.31 0.81
N LEU A 34 5.72 -4.40 1.93
CA LEU A 34 7.19 -4.26 1.96
C LEU A 34 7.86 -5.23 0.99
N ARG A 35 7.50 -6.52 1.03
CA ARG A 35 8.07 -7.54 0.14
C ARG A 35 7.80 -7.25 -1.34
N THR A 36 6.63 -6.68 -1.65
CA THR A 36 6.27 -6.30 -3.01
C THR A 36 7.20 -5.19 -3.51
N PHE A 37 7.40 -4.12 -2.72
CA PHE A 37 8.35 -3.06 -3.07
C PHE A 37 9.80 -3.55 -3.11
N GLN A 38 10.18 -4.49 -2.24
CA GLN A 38 11.50 -5.12 -2.24
C GLN A 38 11.78 -5.96 -3.50
N GLY A 39 10.74 -6.45 -4.16
CA GLY A 39 10.85 -7.07 -5.47
C GLY A 39 11.23 -6.08 -6.58
N VAL A 40 10.99 -4.78 -6.36
CA VAL A 40 11.30 -3.69 -7.30
C VAL A 40 12.65 -3.03 -6.97
N SER A 41 12.88 -2.70 -5.69
CA SER A 41 14.13 -2.11 -5.19
C SER A 41 14.59 -2.85 -3.94
N ALA A 42 15.85 -3.28 -3.87
CA ALA A 42 16.36 -3.99 -2.69
C ALA A 42 16.32 -3.13 -1.41
N GLU A 43 16.50 -1.82 -1.58
CA GLU A 43 16.46 -0.83 -0.52
C GLU A 43 15.20 0.02 -0.71
N VAL A 44 14.30 -0.07 0.27
CA VAL A 44 13.00 0.62 0.27
C VAL A 44 12.87 1.39 1.56
N GLU A 45 12.56 2.68 1.45
CA GLU A 45 12.17 3.51 2.57
C GLU A 45 10.65 3.67 2.58
N MET A 46 10.01 3.32 3.70
CA MET A 46 8.57 3.48 3.88
C MET A 46 8.29 4.70 4.76
N GLN A 47 7.52 5.63 4.23
CA GLN A 47 7.15 6.85 4.93
C GLN A 47 5.63 6.94 5.02
N ALA A 48 5.11 7.04 6.25
CA ALA A 48 3.70 7.35 6.45
C ALA A 48 3.38 8.70 5.81
N LEU A 49 2.36 8.73 4.95
CA LEU A 49 1.93 9.98 4.35
C LEU A 49 1.13 10.75 5.39
N GLU A 50 1.65 11.90 5.80
CA GLU A 50 0.92 12.83 6.65
C GLU A 50 -0.40 13.19 5.95
N PRO A 51 -1.55 13.11 6.64
CA PRO A 51 -2.84 13.35 6.02
C PRO A 51 -2.94 14.83 5.60
N ALA A 52 -2.82 15.08 4.29
CA ALA A 52 -3.04 16.38 3.68
C ALA A 52 -4.32 16.34 2.82
N GLY A 53 -5.42 16.88 3.33
CA GLY A 53 -6.69 16.93 2.62
C GLY A 53 -7.39 15.55 2.54
N ALA A 54 -7.65 15.06 1.32
CA ALA A 54 -8.44 13.85 1.07
C ALA A 54 -7.63 12.54 1.06
N THR A 55 -6.47 12.52 1.71
CA THR A 55 -5.64 11.31 1.83
C THR A 55 -6.33 10.26 2.71
N ILE A 56 -6.29 9.00 2.30
CA ILE A 56 -6.75 7.88 3.13
C ILE A 56 -5.79 7.77 4.33
N ALA A 57 -6.32 7.85 5.55
CA ALA A 57 -5.52 7.68 6.75
C ALA A 57 -4.86 6.30 6.75
N GLY A 58 -3.57 6.23 7.09
CA GLY A 58 -2.80 4.98 7.01
C GLY A 58 -2.30 4.63 5.61
N THR A 59 -2.25 5.61 4.70
CA THR A 59 -1.46 5.47 3.46
C THR A 59 0.01 5.65 3.76
N VAL A 60 0.83 4.77 3.19
CA VAL A 60 2.28 4.79 3.28
C VAL A 60 2.86 4.88 1.88
N LEU A 61 3.83 5.78 1.69
CA LEU A 61 4.61 5.91 0.47
C LEU A 61 5.87 5.04 0.56
N ALA A 62 6.23 4.41 -0.55
CA ALA A 62 7.47 3.66 -0.69
C ALA A 62 8.41 4.39 -1.65
N HIS A 63 9.62 4.67 -1.19
CA HIS A 63 10.71 5.26 -1.98
C HIS A 63 11.86 4.28 -2.16
N GLY A 64 12.52 4.33 -3.32
CA GLY A 64 13.78 3.65 -3.56
C GLY A 64 14.95 4.43 -2.98
N ASN A 65 16.14 3.80 -2.95
CA ASN A 65 17.38 4.45 -2.48
C ASN A 65 17.81 5.65 -3.34
N ASP A 66 17.36 5.72 -4.59
CA ASP A 66 17.53 6.88 -5.46
C ASP A 66 16.57 8.04 -5.17
N GLY A 67 15.68 7.86 -4.18
CA GLY A 67 14.61 8.80 -3.85
C GLY A 67 13.43 8.76 -4.83
N ALA A 68 13.39 7.78 -5.74
CA ALA A 68 12.26 7.62 -6.64
C ALA A 68 11.05 7.05 -5.90
N GLU A 69 9.86 7.59 -6.16
CA GLU A 69 8.61 7.01 -5.68
C GLU A 69 8.36 5.66 -6.37
N LEU A 70 8.39 4.58 -5.59
CA LEU A 70 8.07 3.23 -6.06
C LEU A 70 6.57 2.97 -6.03
N GLY A 71 5.84 3.68 -5.17
CA GLY A 71 4.40 3.55 -5.05
C GLY A 71 3.85 3.90 -3.67
N MET A 72 2.63 3.47 -3.42
CA MET A 72 1.95 3.66 -2.15
C MET A 72 1.15 2.42 -1.77
N TYR A 73 0.91 2.22 -0.47
CA TYR A 73 -0.01 1.20 -0.01
C TYR A 73 -0.87 1.69 1.16
N SER A 74 -1.96 0.98 1.40
CA SER A 74 -2.81 1.17 2.57
C SER A 74 -3.37 -0.18 3.01
N CYS A 75 -3.34 -0.44 4.32
CA CYS A 75 -3.88 -1.63 4.96
C CYS A 75 -5.14 -1.26 5.73
N ASN A 76 -6.31 -1.46 5.14
CA ASN A 76 -7.58 -1.06 5.73
C ASN A 76 -8.37 -2.29 6.21
N PRO A 77 -9.06 -2.21 7.37
CA PRO A 77 -10.01 -3.25 7.73
C PRO A 77 -11.09 -3.36 6.65
N ALA A 78 -11.35 -4.58 6.20
CA ALA A 78 -12.47 -4.87 5.32
C ALA A 78 -13.74 -4.41 6.05
N ARG A 79 -14.39 -3.34 5.58
CA ARG A 79 -15.75 -3.06 6.02
C ARG A 79 -16.60 -4.22 5.53
N SER A 80 -17.13 -5.02 6.47
CA SER A 80 -18.28 -5.86 6.20
C SER A 80 -19.30 -4.98 5.49
N GLU A 81 -19.74 -5.35 4.30
CA GLU A 81 -20.82 -4.67 3.60
C GLU A 81 -22.02 -4.58 4.53
N GLN A 82 -22.22 -3.44 5.18
CA GLN A 82 -23.54 -3.06 5.61
C GLN A 82 -24.24 -2.58 4.34
N ARG A 83 -24.74 -3.55 3.56
CA ARG A 83 -25.84 -3.36 2.62
C ARG A 83 -26.92 -2.61 3.40
N ASN A 84 -27.01 -1.30 3.18
CA ASN A 84 -28.20 -0.55 3.58
C ASN A 84 -29.34 -1.13 2.74
N GLY A 85 -30.22 -1.89 3.41
CA GLY A 85 -31.50 -2.33 2.88
C GLY A 85 -32.54 -1.21 2.89
#